data_AF-A0A386PW94-F1
#
_entry.id   AF-A0A386PW94-F1
#
_cell.length_a   1.000
_cell.length_b   1.000
_cell.length_c   1.000
_cell.angle_alpha   90.00
_cell.angle_beta   90.00
_cell.angle_gamma   90.00
#
_symmetry.space_group_name_H-M   'P 1'
#
loop_
_entity.id
_entity.type
_entity.pdbx_description
1 polymer ?
#
loop_
_entity_poly.entity_id
_entity_poly.type
_entity_poly.pdbx_seq_one_letter_code
_entity_poly.pdbx_strand_id
1 'polypeptide(L)'
;MTLDIRFTKIIEETTEDLEMQAGFILTGAQLRELKLKQHVVLKESEIKPYLKNIKEFLANTQPSERVWDCFNVLSNNAYIIAIHIESPYFYLDTADLNG
;
A
#
# COMPACT_ATOMS: atom_id res chain seq x y z
N MET A 1 -17.50 5.46 -12.78
CA MET A 1 -16.77 6.51 -13.50
C MET A 1 -15.93 7.42 -12.59
N THR A 2 -16.45 7.99 -11.49
CA THR A 2 -15.65 8.81 -10.54
C THR A 2 -14.80 8.00 -9.56
N LEU A 3 -15.11 6.72 -9.33
CA LEU A 3 -14.30 5.82 -8.51
C LEU A 3 -13.09 5.27 -9.27
N ASP A 4 -13.27 4.91 -10.54
CA ASP A 4 -12.20 4.36 -11.38
C ASP A 4 -11.05 5.37 -11.59
N ILE A 5 -11.39 6.65 -11.78
CA ILE A 5 -10.39 7.73 -11.92
C ILE A 5 -9.62 7.95 -10.60
N ARG A 6 -10.31 7.88 -9.47
CA ARG A 6 -9.66 8.02 -8.14
C ARG A 6 -8.73 6.85 -7.85
N PHE A 7 -9.15 5.65 -8.22
CA PHE A 7 -8.36 4.44 -8.04
C PHE A 7 -7.10 4.45 -8.89
N THR A 8 -7.19 4.82 -10.17
CA THR A 8 -6.01 4.95 -11.04
C THR A 8 -4.98 5.92 -10.46
N LYS A 9 -5.43 7.05 -9.92
CA LYS A 9 -4.53 8.02 -9.26
C LYS A 9 -3.85 7.46 -8.02
N ILE A 10 -4.58 6.74 -7.16
CA ILE A 10 -4.00 6.09 -5.98
C ILE A 10 -2.93 5.07 -6.39
N ILE A 11 -3.17 4.31 -7.47
CA ILE A 11 -2.19 3.37 -8.00
C ILE A 11 -0.95 4.10 -8.53
N GLU A 12 -1.15 5.19 -9.29
CA GLU A 12 -0.06 6.03 -9.81
C GLU A 12 0.79 6.60 -8.67
N GLU A 13 0.15 7.21 -7.68
CA GLU A 13 0.81 7.78 -6.49
C GLU A 13 1.55 6.71 -5.68
N THR A 14 0.92 5.54 -5.46
CA THR A 14 1.59 4.40 -4.80
C THR A 14 2.83 3.97 -5.58
N THR A 15 2.76 3.88 -6.92
CA THR A 15 3.92 3.49 -7.72
C THR A 15 5.02 4.56 -7.73
N GLU A 16 4.66 5.83 -7.80
CA GLU A 16 5.60 6.95 -7.74
C GLU A 16 6.30 7.01 -6.37
N ASP A 17 5.56 6.86 -5.27
CA ASP A 17 6.13 6.83 -3.92
C ASP A 17 7.14 5.69 -3.75
N LEU A 18 6.77 4.47 -4.17
CA LEU A 18 7.64 3.32 -4.06
C LEU A 18 8.92 3.50 -4.89
N GLU A 19 8.81 4.05 -6.09
CA GLU A 19 9.95 4.29 -6.96
C GLU A 19 10.84 5.44 -6.43
N MET A 20 10.25 6.60 -6.12
CA MET A 20 10.99 7.81 -5.76
C MET A 20 11.52 7.77 -4.33
N GLN A 21 10.75 7.25 -3.37
CA GLN A 21 11.11 7.28 -1.96
C GLN A 21 11.88 6.03 -1.55
N ALA A 22 11.51 4.86 -2.10
CA ALA A 22 12.13 3.60 -1.74
C ALA A 22 13.09 3.02 -2.78
N GLY A 23 13.05 3.49 -4.04
CA GLY A 23 13.78 2.87 -5.15
C GLY A 23 13.19 1.52 -5.58
N PHE A 24 11.94 1.25 -5.23
CA PHE A 24 11.28 -0.02 -5.45
C PHE A 24 10.29 0.05 -6.63
N ILE A 25 10.61 -0.66 -7.71
CA ILE A 25 9.77 -0.72 -8.91
C ILE A 25 8.99 -2.03 -8.92
N LEU A 26 7.66 -1.94 -8.92
CA LEU A 26 6.79 -3.11 -9.05
C LEU A 26 6.97 -3.75 -10.43
N THR A 27 7.10 -5.08 -10.46
CA THR A 27 7.03 -5.84 -11.70
C THR A 27 5.65 -5.73 -12.33
N GLY A 28 5.53 -6.02 -13.63
CA GLY A 28 4.22 -5.99 -14.31
C GLY A 28 3.17 -6.92 -13.68
N ALA A 29 3.60 -8.05 -13.10
CA ALA A 29 2.71 -8.96 -12.37
C ALA A 29 2.24 -8.37 -11.04
N GLN A 30 3.14 -7.77 -10.28
CA GLN A 30 2.85 -7.09 -9.01
C GLN A 30 1.96 -5.86 -9.20
N LEU A 31 2.23 -5.06 -10.24
CA LEU A 31 1.40 -3.92 -10.60
C LEU A 31 -0.01 -4.37 -11.02
N ARG A 32 -0.11 -5.46 -11.79
CA ARG A 32 -1.40 -6.05 -12.14
C ARG A 32 -2.14 -6.56 -10.90
N GLU A 33 -1.42 -7.16 -9.95
CA GLU A 33 -2.00 -7.60 -8.69
C GLU A 33 -2.55 -6.42 -7.88
N LEU A 34 -1.75 -5.35 -7.71
CA LEU A 34 -2.16 -4.12 -7.05
C LEU A 34 -3.42 -3.51 -7.68
N LYS A 35 -3.48 -3.45 -9.01
CA LYS A 35 -4.64 -2.93 -9.76
C LYS A 35 -5.91 -3.76 -9.58
N LEU A 36 -5.79 -5.07 -9.43
CA LEU A 36 -6.95 -5.98 -9.34
C LEU A 36 -7.40 -6.24 -7.90
N LYS A 37 -6.46 -6.30 -6.97
CA LYS A 37 -6.70 -6.73 -5.58
C LYS A 37 -6.52 -5.62 -4.55
N GLN A 38 -6.09 -4.43 -4.96
CA GLN A 38 -5.82 -3.30 -4.07
C GLN A 38 -4.66 -3.54 -3.10
N HIS A 39 -3.92 -4.63 -3.29
CA HIS A 39 -2.72 -4.95 -2.56
C HIS A 39 -1.81 -5.81 -3.44
N VAL A 40 -0.54 -5.85 -3.07
CA VAL A 40 0.45 -6.76 -3.64
C VAL A 40 1.15 -7.51 -2.52
N VAL A 41 1.31 -8.82 -2.69
CA VAL A 41 2.04 -9.67 -1.75
C VAL A 41 3.47 -9.86 -2.27
N LEU A 42 4.44 -9.53 -1.42
CA LEU A 42 5.86 -9.55 -1.72
C LEU A 42 6.55 -10.57 -0.82
N LYS A 43 7.47 -11.33 -1.40
CA LYS A 43 8.38 -12.17 -0.63
C LYS A 43 9.35 -11.28 0.14
N GLU A 44 9.83 -11.76 1.29
CA GLU A 44 10.87 -11.05 2.05
C GLU A 44 12.05 -10.66 1.15
N SER A 45 12.52 -11.57 0.29
CA SER A 45 13.64 -11.34 -0.63
C SER A 45 13.42 -10.20 -1.63
N GLU A 46 12.17 -9.91 -1.98
CA GLU A 46 11.83 -8.88 -2.97
C GLU A 46 11.84 -7.48 -2.35
N ILE A 47 11.39 -7.36 -1.10
CA ILE A 47 11.18 -6.06 -0.43
C ILE A 47 12.32 -5.69 0.52
N LYS A 48 13.05 -6.67 1.07
CA LYS A 48 14.09 -6.47 2.10
C LYS A 48 15.11 -5.38 1.77
N PRO A 49 15.62 -5.24 0.52
CA PRO A 49 16.54 -4.15 0.18
C PRO A 49 15.95 -2.75 0.37
N TYR A 50 14.63 -2.63 0.26
CA TYR A 50 13.90 -1.36 0.24
C TYR A 50 13.21 -1.03 1.57
N LEU A 51 13.09 -1.99 2.49
CA LEU A 51 12.36 -1.85 3.76
C LEU A 51 12.82 -0.66 4.61
N LYS A 52 14.11 -0.32 4.58
CA LYS A 52 14.62 0.83 5.35
C LYS A 52 13.95 2.12 4.87
N ASN A 53 13.99 2.36 3.56
CA ASN A 53 13.46 3.57 2.94
C ASN A 53 11.93 3.59 3.00
N ILE A 54 11.27 2.44 2.82
CA ILE A 54 9.81 2.31 3.01
C ILE A 54 9.42 2.72 4.43
N LYS A 55 10.12 2.22 5.45
CA LYS A 55 9.86 2.61 6.85
C LYS A 55 10.10 4.09 7.10
N GLU A 56 11.15 4.65 6.53
CA GLU A 56 11.48 6.06 6.66
C GLU A 56 10.40 6.95 6.03
N PHE A 57 9.94 6.63 4.82
CA PHE A 57 8.82 7.29 4.18
C PHE A 57 7.55 7.21 5.04
N LEU A 58 7.15 6.00 5.44
CA LEU A 58 5.92 5.79 6.21
C LEU A 58 5.96 6.47 7.59
N ALA A 59 7.14 6.65 8.18
CA ALA A 59 7.31 7.36 9.45
C ALA A 59 7.29 8.89 9.30
N ASN A 60 7.72 9.41 8.14
CA ASN A 60 7.79 10.85 7.88
C ASN A 60 6.52 11.43 7.24
N THR A 61 5.67 10.59 6.64
CA THR A 61 4.42 11.01 6.01
C THR A 61 3.24 10.81 6.97
N GLN A 62 2.39 11.83 7.12
CA GLN A 62 1.24 11.72 8.03
C GLN A 62 0.23 10.67 7.54
N PRO A 63 -0.45 9.92 8.43
CA PRO A 63 -1.45 8.94 8.02
C PRO A 63 -2.52 9.47 7.05
N SER A 64 -3.01 10.69 7.26
CA SER A 64 -4.01 11.34 6.39
C SER A 64 -3.51 11.75 5.01
N GLU A 65 -2.19 11.71 4.79
CA GLU A 65 -1.55 12.05 3.51
C GLU A 65 -1.08 10.79 2.77
N ARG A 66 -1.20 9.60 3.37
CA ARG A 66 -0.74 8.34 2.79
C ARG A 66 -1.89 7.61 2.10
N VAL A 67 -1.66 7.20 0.86
CA VAL A 67 -2.60 6.37 0.09
C VAL A 67 -2.26 4.88 0.10
N TRP A 68 -1.20 4.47 0.82
CA TRP A 68 -0.81 3.06 0.99
C TRP A 68 -0.04 2.85 2.31
N ASP A 69 -0.06 1.60 2.82
CA ASP A 69 0.77 1.14 3.94
C ASP A 69 1.47 -0.18 3.59
N CYS A 70 2.50 -0.51 4.37
CA CYS A 70 3.24 -1.77 4.28
C CYS A 70 3.10 -2.60 5.55
N PHE A 71 2.66 -3.84 5.41
CA PHE A 71 2.43 -4.79 6.51
C PHE A 71 3.37 -5.99 6.40
N ASN A 72 3.79 -6.52 7.54
CA ASN A 72 4.52 -7.79 7.62
C ASN A 72 3.55 -8.91 8.06
N VAL A 73 3.47 -9.98 7.27
CA VAL A 73 2.72 -11.19 7.58
C VAL A 73 3.59 -12.13 8.41
N LEU A 74 3.34 -12.16 9.71
CA LEU A 74 4.19 -12.90 10.66
C LEU A 74 4.21 -14.42 10.45
N SER A 75 3.19 -15.00 9.83
CA SER A 75 3.09 -16.46 9.62
C SER A 75 4.03 -16.99 8.53
N ASN A 76 4.44 -16.13 7.58
CA ASN A 76 5.23 -16.55 6.43
C ASN A 76 6.32 -15.53 6.02
N ASN A 77 6.54 -14.48 6.82
CA ASN A 77 7.46 -13.37 6.56
C ASN A 77 7.25 -12.68 5.21
N ALA A 78 6.05 -12.78 4.63
CA ALA A 78 5.70 -12.00 3.46
C ALA A 78 5.40 -10.55 3.87
N TYR A 79 5.45 -9.66 2.90
CA TYR A 79 5.06 -8.27 3.06
C TYR A 79 3.89 -7.96 2.16
N ILE A 80 3.01 -7.09 2.61
CA ILE A 80 1.86 -6.63 1.84
C ILE A 80 1.98 -5.12 1.71
N ILE A 81 1.99 -4.63 0.48
CA ILE A 81 1.70 -3.21 0.21
C ILE A 81 0.23 -3.15 -0.16
N ALA A 82 -0.55 -2.40 0.61
CA ALA A 82 -1.99 -2.25 0.40
C ALA A 82 -2.33 -0.77 0.26
N ILE A 83 -3.21 -0.45 -0.68
CA ILE A 83 -3.70 0.92 -0.85
C ILE A 83 -4.81 1.21 0.17
N HIS A 84 -4.81 2.43 0.69
CA HIS A 84 -5.91 2.97 1.48
C HIS A 84 -6.89 3.64 0.53
N ILE A 85 -8.15 3.28 0.67
CA ILE A 85 -9.23 4.10 0.17
C ILE A 85 -9.74 4.87 1.39
N GLU A 86 -9.08 5.98 1.74
CA GLU A 86 -9.75 6.98 2.56
C GLU A 86 -10.88 7.59 1.74
N SER A 87 -12.06 6.98 1.88
CA SER A 87 -13.30 7.60 1.50
C SER A 87 -13.76 8.42 2.70
N PRO A 88 -14.15 9.70 2.54
CA PRO A 88 -14.84 10.44 3.60
C PRO A 88 -16.18 9.79 4.03
N TYR A 89 -16.57 8.66 3.42
CA TYR A 89 -17.77 7.88 3.71
C TYR A 89 -17.52 6.52 4.40
N PHE A 90 -16.26 6.12 4.63
CA PHE A 90 -15.96 4.88 5.35
C PHE A 90 -15.26 5.19 6.67
N TYR A 91 -16.09 5.46 7.69
CA TYR A 91 -15.69 5.31 9.08
C TYR A 91 -15.97 3.84 9.44
N LEU A 92 -14.93 3.00 9.50
CA LEU A 92 -15.05 1.71 10.18
C LEU A 92 -14.91 2.00 11.66
N ASP A 93 -16.04 2.31 12.30
CA ASP A 93 -16.12 2.34 13.75
C ASP A 93 -15.88 0.90 14.23
N THR A 94 -14.78 0.67 14.95
CA THR A 94 -14.45 -0.63 15.53
C THR A 94 -15.36 -0.99 16.70
N ALA A 95 -16.33 -0.12 17.04
CA ALA A 95 -17.37 -0.38 18.04
C ALA A 95 -18.22 -1.62 17.74
N ASP A 96 -18.40 -2.02 16.47
CA ASP A 96 -19.28 -3.14 16.09
C ASP A 96 -18.58 -4.51 15.99
N LEU A 97 -17.30 -4.63 16.32
CA LEU A 97 -16.59 -5.93 16.38
C LEU A 97 -16.65 -6.61 17.76
N ASN A 98 -17.39 -6.04 18.72
CA ASN A 98 -17.67 -6.63 20.03
C ASN A 98 -19.19 -6.89 20.25
N GLY A 99 -19.85 -7.47 19.24
CA GLY A 99 -21.21 -8.00 19.33
C GLY A 99 -21.24 -9.52 19.31
#